data_AF-A0A6J5FVB5-F1
#
_entry.id   AF-A0A6J5FVB5-F1
#
_cell.length_a   1.000
_cell.length_b   1.000
_cell.length_c   1.000
_cell.angle_alpha   90.00
_cell.angle_beta   90.00
_cell.angle_gamma   90.00
#
_symmetry.space_group_name_H-M   'P 1'
#
loop_
_entity.id
_entity.type
_entity.pdbx_description
1 polymer ?
#
loop_
_entity_poly.entity_id
_entity_poly.type
_entity_poly.pdbx_seq_one_letter_code
_entity_poly.pdbx_strand_id
1 'polypeptide(L)'
;MPSSVIGSPSSVARRLTSGSIRAANLNLTHMTVAVKAELPVSRRQPAGRKSQQRVKEILQAGRDVFSEKGYERATTAEIAQRLGISEATVFSYFRGKRELCARVIGDWYDEIIEAIESGLPRDGNVRQQFTFIVRTHLRLMLVNGTDLCALVLSEGRARHHELSEALTELQRRYTAPLMRVLAQGQESGQIRADMPLRLLRSMVFGPMEHVLWDATLTNRQIDIDATANQLIDVLWSALTPPDLAVSALQQFRMEVAEANRRFEEAAAVQRSPTTQRDA
;
A
#
# COMPACT_ATOMS: atom_id res chain seq x y z
N MET A 1 -48.66 -4.96 40.76
CA MET A 1 -50.04 -4.52 41.00
C MET A 1 -50.00 -3.06 41.43
N PRO A 2 -50.74 -2.12 40.81
CA PRO A 2 -51.65 -2.20 39.65
C PRO A 2 -51.06 -1.52 38.38
N SER A 3 -51.24 -2.05 37.17
CA SER A 3 -52.41 -1.99 36.26
C SER A 3 -52.45 -0.66 35.48
N SER A 4 -52.00 -0.59 34.21
CA SER A 4 -52.67 -0.95 32.94
C SER A 4 -53.76 0.03 32.48
N VAL A 5 -53.81 0.30 31.16
CA VAL A 5 -54.97 0.55 30.25
C VAL A 5 -54.53 1.58 29.17
N ILE A 6 -54.18 1.14 27.94
CA ILE A 6 -55.01 0.94 26.72
C ILE A 6 -55.41 2.26 26.02
N GLY A 7 -55.06 2.38 24.73
CA GLY A 7 -55.56 3.43 23.84
C GLY A 7 -54.95 3.40 22.43
N SER A 8 -55.46 2.52 21.57
CA SER A 8 -55.42 2.56 20.10
C SER A 8 -56.82 2.10 19.64
N PRO A 9 -57.29 2.28 18.38
CA PRO A 9 -56.77 3.05 17.23
C PRO A 9 -57.88 3.90 16.53
N SER A 10 -57.54 4.74 15.54
CA SER A 10 -58.52 5.15 14.52
C SER A 10 -57.91 5.42 13.15
N SER A 11 -58.44 4.67 12.19
CA SER A 11 -58.32 4.66 10.74
C SER A 11 -58.58 5.99 10.03
N VAL A 12 -57.85 6.25 8.93
CA VAL A 12 -58.46 6.80 7.70
C VAL A 12 -57.80 6.15 6.49
N ALA A 13 -58.60 5.34 5.79
CA ALA A 13 -58.35 4.89 4.43
C ALA A 13 -59.04 5.85 3.46
N ARG A 14 -58.38 6.18 2.33
CA ARG A 14 -59.09 6.62 1.12
C ARG A 14 -58.35 6.16 -0.14
N ARG A 15 -59.02 5.28 -0.88
CA ARG A 15 -58.73 4.87 -2.27
C ARG A 15 -59.19 5.98 -3.23
N LEU A 16 -58.53 6.13 -4.38
CA LEU A 16 -59.11 6.43 -5.70
C LEU A 16 -58.10 5.99 -6.79
N THR A 17 -58.36 4.89 -7.51
CA THR A 17 -58.75 4.81 -8.96
C THR A 17 -57.61 5.05 -9.95
N SER A 18 -57.04 4.00 -10.56
CA SER A 18 -57.39 3.40 -11.87
C SER A 18 -57.06 4.27 -13.10
N GLY A 19 -56.00 3.90 -13.82
CA GLY A 19 -55.66 4.41 -15.15
C GLY A 19 -54.85 3.36 -15.93
N SER A 20 -55.54 2.60 -16.77
CA SER A 20 -54.99 1.62 -17.71
C SER A 20 -54.63 2.32 -19.01
N ILE A 21 -53.37 2.28 -19.47
CA ILE A 21 -53.01 2.48 -20.89
C ILE A 21 -51.80 1.60 -21.29
N ARG A 22 -52.12 0.57 -22.08
CA ARG A 22 -51.41 -0.05 -23.22
C ARG A 22 -50.02 -0.68 -23.04
N ALA A 23 -50.04 -2.01 -23.13
CA ALA A 23 -48.96 -2.82 -23.68
C ALA A 23 -48.71 -2.46 -25.15
N ALA A 24 -47.47 -2.11 -25.48
CA ALA A 24 -46.99 -2.02 -26.86
C ALA A 24 -46.20 -3.29 -27.16
N ASN A 25 -46.79 -4.16 -27.98
CA ASN A 25 -46.08 -5.22 -28.70
C ASN A 25 -45.14 -4.57 -29.72
N LEU A 26 -43.83 -4.83 -29.59
CA LEU A 26 -42.88 -4.66 -30.67
C LEU A 26 -42.09 -5.96 -30.83
N ASN A 27 -42.54 -6.78 -31.78
CA ASN A 27 -41.72 -7.80 -32.42
C ASN A 27 -40.82 -7.10 -33.44
N LEU A 28 -39.50 -7.23 -33.29
CA LEU A 28 -38.53 -7.05 -34.37
C LEU A 28 -37.27 -7.90 -34.07
N THR A 29 -37.27 -9.08 -34.69
CA THR A 29 -36.20 -9.62 -35.54
C THR A 29 -34.75 -9.65 -35.01
N HIS A 30 -34.29 -10.88 -34.72
CA HIS A 30 -32.93 -11.40 -34.84
C HIS A 30 -31.75 -10.41 -34.87
N MET A 31 -31.03 -10.31 -33.75
CA MET A 31 -29.56 -10.25 -33.75
C MET A 31 -29.03 -11.19 -32.68
N THR A 32 -28.71 -12.41 -33.11
CA THR A 32 -27.99 -13.41 -32.33
C THR A 32 -26.56 -12.90 -32.11
N VAL A 33 -26.31 -12.21 -30.99
CA VAL A 33 -24.94 -12.04 -30.52
C VAL A 33 -24.53 -13.38 -29.93
N ALA A 34 -23.68 -14.10 -30.66
CA ALA A 34 -23.10 -15.34 -30.21
C ALA A 34 -22.29 -15.08 -28.93
N VAL A 35 -22.88 -15.41 -27.77
CA VAL A 35 -22.12 -15.64 -26.54
C VAL A 35 -21.28 -16.87 -26.81
N LYS A 36 -19.99 -16.65 -27.10
CA LYS A 36 -19.00 -17.71 -27.26
C LYS A 36 -18.86 -18.38 -25.89
N ALA A 37 -19.49 -19.54 -25.73
CA ALA A 37 -19.40 -20.35 -24.53
C ALA A 37 -17.91 -20.64 -24.23
N GLU A 38 -17.41 -20.13 -23.11
CA GLU A 38 -16.08 -20.46 -22.61
C GLU A 38 -16.05 -21.95 -22.24
N LEU A 39 -15.19 -22.71 -22.94
CA LEU A 39 -14.95 -24.11 -22.66
C LEU A 39 -14.34 -24.24 -21.25
N PRO A 40 -14.81 -25.18 -20.41
CA PRO A 40 -14.17 -25.45 -19.13
C PRO A 40 -12.85 -26.18 -19.41
N VAL A 41 -11.75 -25.44 -19.51
CA VAL A 41 -10.41 -26.02 -19.59
C VAL A 41 -10.11 -26.67 -18.24
N SER A 42 -10.13 -28.00 -18.21
CA SER A 42 -9.69 -28.79 -17.05
C SER A 42 -8.27 -28.36 -16.68
N ARG A 43 -8.12 -27.74 -15.49
CA ARG A 43 -6.84 -27.19 -15.06
C ARG A 43 -5.83 -28.31 -14.84
N ARG A 44 -4.65 -28.18 -15.44
CA ARG A 44 -3.53 -29.03 -15.08
C ARG A 44 -2.98 -28.54 -13.76
N GLN A 45 -3.14 -29.32 -12.69
CA GLN A 45 -2.25 -29.15 -11.53
C GLN A 45 -0.85 -29.59 -11.96
N PRO A 46 0.17 -28.71 -11.85
CA PRO A 46 1.52 -29.05 -12.27
C PRO A 46 2.16 -30.03 -11.30
N ALA A 47 1.88 -31.32 -11.48
CA ALA A 47 2.40 -32.39 -10.62
C ALA A 47 3.75 -32.96 -11.11
N GLY A 48 4.10 -32.78 -12.39
CA GLY A 48 5.35 -33.29 -12.98
C GLY A 48 6.39 -32.20 -13.24
N ARG A 49 7.69 -32.54 -13.22
CA ARG A 49 8.82 -31.63 -13.48
C ARG A 49 8.66 -30.82 -14.77
N LYS A 50 8.22 -31.45 -15.86
CA LYS A 50 7.96 -30.77 -17.15
C LYS A 50 6.85 -29.72 -17.04
N SER A 51 5.83 -30.01 -16.23
CA SER A 51 4.71 -29.08 -16.00
C SER A 51 5.13 -27.89 -15.15
N GLN A 52 5.95 -28.11 -14.12
CA GLN A 52 6.51 -27.03 -13.31
C GLN A 52 7.46 -26.14 -14.12
N GLN A 53 8.29 -26.75 -14.97
CA GLN A 53 9.15 -26.01 -15.89
C GLN A 53 8.33 -25.14 -16.84
N ARG A 54 7.24 -25.66 -17.39
CA ARG A 54 6.34 -24.88 -18.24
C ARG A 54 5.69 -23.71 -17.51
N VAL A 55 5.30 -23.88 -16.24
CA VAL A 55 4.80 -22.76 -15.43
C VAL A 55 5.85 -21.67 -15.27
N LYS A 56 7.11 -22.05 -14.98
CA LYS A 56 8.23 -21.08 -14.90
C LYS A 56 8.47 -20.34 -16.23
N GLU A 57 8.46 -21.05 -17.35
CA GLU A 57 8.59 -20.45 -18.69
C GLU A 57 7.49 -19.42 -18.96
N ILE A 58 6.23 -19.76 -18.64
CA ILE A 58 5.08 -18.86 -18.81
C ILE A 58 5.20 -17.64 -17.90
N LEU A 59 5.61 -17.82 -16.64
CA LEU A 59 5.79 -16.71 -15.70
C LEU A 59 6.93 -15.80 -16.12
N GLN A 60 8.04 -16.34 -16.62
CA GLN A 60 9.15 -15.53 -17.14
C GLN A 60 8.71 -14.72 -18.37
N ALA A 61 8.08 -15.36 -19.36
CA ALA A 61 7.57 -14.63 -20.52
C ALA A 61 6.50 -13.60 -20.13
N GLY A 62 5.68 -13.90 -19.12
CA GLY A 62 4.72 -12.98 -18.53
C GLY A 62 5.41 -11.77 -17.90
N ARG A 63 6.45 -11.97 -17.10
CA ARG A 63 7.29 -10.91 -16.52
C ARG A 63 7.78 -9.97 -17.60
N ASP A 64 8.36 -10.50 -18.67
CA ASP A 64 8.90 -9.70 -19.76
C ASP A 64 7.81 -8.87 -20.46
N VAL A 65 6.68 -9.51 -20.82
CA VAL A 65 5.56 -8.84 -21.51
C VAL A 65 4.92 -7.76 -20.63
N PHE A 66 4.69 -8.02 -19.34
CA PHE A 66 4.08 -7.05 -18.44
C PHE A 66 5.02 -5.87 -18.15
N SER A 67 6.32 -6.13 -17.98
CA SER A 67 7.32 -5.07 -17.82
C SER A 67 7.42 -4.17 -19.06
N GLU A 68 7.40 -4.75 -20.27
CA GLU A 68 7.51 -4.00 -21.52
C GLU A 68 6.27 -3.13 -21.81
N LYS A 69 5.07 -3.63 -21.51
CA LYS A 69 3.82 -3.05 -22.03
C LYS A 69 2.89 -2.47 -20.95
N GLY A 70 3.08 -2.84 -19.69
CA GLY A 70 2.11 -2.62 -18.63
C GLY A 70 0.96 -3.64 -18.65
N TYR A 71 0.12 -3.64 -17.62
CA TYR A 71 -0.98 -4.61 -17.48
C TYR A 71 -2.03 -4.48 -18.59
N GLU A 72 -2.46 -3.26 -18.89
CA GLU A 72 -3.56 -3.00 -19.82
C GLU A 72 -3.26 -3.49 -21.24
N ARG A 73 -2.08 -3.17 -21.77
CA ARG A 73 -1.69 -3.49 -23.15
C ARG A 73 -1.18 -4.92 -23.35
N ALA A 74 -0.75 -5.59 -22.28
CA ALA A 74 -0.28 -6.97 -22.36
C ALA A 74 -1.43 -7.96 -22.62
N THR A 75 -1.14 -9.04 -23.38
CA THR A 75 -2.11 -10.12 -23.65
C THR A 75 -1.52 -11.51 -23.44
N THR A 76 -2.36 -12.48 -23.09
CA THR A 76 -1.99 -13.90 -22.97
C THR A 76 -1.56 -14.52 -24.29
N ALA A 77 -2.11 -14.05 -25.41
CA ALA A 77 -1.72 -14.43 -26.76
C ALA A 77 -0.26 -14.07 -27.06
N GLU A 78 0.18 -12.86 -26.71
CA GLU A 78 1.57 -12.43 -26.89
C GLU A 78 2.56 -13.23 -26.03
N ILE A 79 2.19 -13.53 -24.78
CA ILE A 79 2.98 -14.40 -23.90
C ILE A 79 3.13 -15.79 -24.52
N ALA A 80 2.04 -16.35 -25.06
CA ALA A 80 2.07 -17.64 -25.73
C ALA A 80 2.94 -17.61 -27.00
N GLN A 81 2.83 -16.55 -27.80
CA GLN A 81 3.63 -16.35 -29.01
C GLN A 81 5.13 -16.28 -28.69
N ARG A 82 5.52 -15.56 -27.64
CA ARG A 82 6.92 -15.43 -27.22
C ARG A 82 7.56 -16.76 -26.83
N LEU A 83 6.75 -17.72 -26.36
CA LEU A 83 7.18 -19.08 -26.03
C LEU A 83 7.01 -20.09 -27.18
N GLY A 84 6.41 -19.69 -28.30
CA GLY A 84 6.08 -20.61 -29.40
C GLY A 84 5.03 -21.66 -29.02
N ILE A 85 4.11 -21.34 -28.11
CA ILE A 85 3.05 -22.23 -27.63
C ILE A 85 1.66 -21.69 -28.00
N SER A 86 0.64 -22.53 -27.94
CA SER A 86 -0.74 -22.06 -28.11
C SER A 86 -1.23 -21.29 -26.89
N GLU A 87 -2.10 -20.30 -27.10
CA GLU A 87 -2.74 -19.57 -26.00
C GLU A 87 -3.57 -20.52 -25.09
N ALA A 88 -4.18 -21.55 -25.68
CA ALA A 88 -4.84 -22.63 -24.93
C ALA A 88 -3.90 -23.34 -23.94
N THR A 89 -2.59 -23.42 -24.24
CA THR A 89 -1.59 -23.96 -23.31
C THR A 89 -1.41 -23.04 -22.11
N VAL A 90 -1.40 -21.72 -22.30
CA VAL A 90 -1.35 -20.76 -21.19
C VAL A 90 -2.61 -20.89 -20.32
N PHE A 91 -3.78 -20.97 -20.94
CA PHE A 91 -5.06 -21.16 -20.23
C PHE A 91 -5.18 -22.49 -19.48
N SER A 92 -4.38 -23.50 -19.84
CA SER A 92 -4.33 -24.76 -19.07
C SER A 92 -3.65 -24.61 -17.70
N TYR A 93 -2.86 -23.54 -17.50
CA TYR A 93 -2.15 -23.23 -16.26
C TYR A 93 -2.71 -22.02 -15.50
N PHE A 94 -3.23 -21.02 -16.21
CA PHE A 94 -3.72 -19.77 -15.63
C PHE A 94 -5.13 -19.47 -16.15
N ARG A 95 -6.05 -19.05 -15.27
CA ARG A 95 -7.43 -18.69 -15.65
C ARG A 95 -7.50 -17.48 -16.57
N GLY A 96 -6.46 -16.65 -16.58
CA GLY A 96 -6.34 -15.50 -17.47
C GLY A 96 -5.23 -14.53 -17.07
N LYS A 97 -5.20 -13.40 -17.78
CA LYS A 97 -4.19 -12.33 -17.63
C LYS A 97 -4.01 -11.88 -16.17
N ARG A 98 -5.11 -11.71 -15.45
CA ARG A 98 -5.16 -11.27 -14.04
C ARG A 98 -4.40 -12.21 -13.10
N GLU A 99 -4.69 -13.51 -13.17
CA GLU A 99 -4.03 -14.52 -12.32
C GLU A 99 -2.55 -14.65 -12.67
N LEU A 100 -2.23 -14.63 -13.97
CA LEU A 100 -0.85 -14.69 -14.45
C LEU A 100 -0.05 -13.47 -13.94
N CYS A 101 -0.59 -12.26 -14.09
CA CYS A 101 0.04 -11.02 -13.61
C CYS A 101 0.21 -11.03 -12.09
N ALA A 102 -0.83 -11.38 -11.33
CA ALA A 102 -0.75 -11.48 -9.88
C ALA A 102 0.33 -12.48 -9.44
N ARG A 103 0.49 -13.59 -10.16
CA ARG A 103 1.54 -14.57 -9.87
C ARG A 103 2.94 -14.07 -10.22
N VAL A 104 3.11 -13.37 -11.34
CA VAL A 104 4.38 -12.72 -11.70
C VAL A 104 4.80 -11.71 -10.63
N ILE A 105 3.89 -10.84 -10.20
CA ILE A 105 4.14 -9.87 -9.14
C ILE A 105 4.45 -10.59 -7.81
N GLY A 106 3.72 -11.67 -7.51
CA GLY A 106 3.95 -12.49 -6.33
C GLY A 106 5.34 -13.11 -6.28
N ASP A 107 5.78 -13.77 -7.36
CA ASP A 107 7.11 -14.36 -7.45
C ASP A 107 8.21 -13.29 -7.30
N TRP A 108 8.01 -12.09 -7.85
CA TRP A 108 8.92 -10.96 -7.66
C TRP A 108 8.98 -10.44 -6.21
N TYR A 109 7.84 -10.32 -5.52
CA TYR A 109 7.85 -10.00 -4.09
C TYR A 109 8.51 -11.11 -3.26
N ASP A 110 8.38 -12.36 -3.67
CA ASP A 110 8.99 -13.49 -2.97
C ASP A 110 10.52 -13.48 -3.12
N GLU A 111 11.06 -13.10 -4.29
CA GLU A 111 12.49 -12.82 -4.49
C GLU A 111 12.98 -11.73 -3.51
N ILE A 112 12.19 -10.66 -3.33
CA ILE A 112 12.55 -9.56 -2.41
C ILE A 112 12.50 -10.00 -0.95
N ILE A 113 11.45 -10.71 -0.56
CA ILE A 113 11.30 -11.22 0.81
C ILE A 113 12.44 -12.19 1.13
N GLU A 114 12.76 -13.12 0.23
CA GLU A 114 13.84 -14.07 0.42
C GLU A 114 15.20 -13.37 0.56
N ALA A 115 15.49 -12.37 -0.27
CA ALA A 115 16.72 -11.59 -0.16
C ALA A 115 16.81 -10.82 1.17
N ILE A 116 15.69 -10.27 1.65
CA ILE A 116 15.64 -9.61 2.95
C ILE A 116 15.85 -10.63 4.09
N GLU A 117 15.13 -11.75 4.09
CA GLU A 117 15.14 -12.70 5.20
C GLU A 117 16.43 -13.52 5.31
N SER A 118 17.05 -13.83 4.18
CA SER A 118 18.32 -14.57 4.11
C SER A 118 19.53 -13.70 4.44
N GLY A 119 19.52 -12.42 4.05
CA GLY A 119 20.64 -11.50 4.30
C GLY A 119 20.54 -10.67 5.58
N LEU A 120 19.42 -10.74 6.31
CA LEU A 120 19.22 -9.96 7.53
C LEU A 120 20.29 -10.27 8.59
N PRO A 121 21.02 -9.26 9.13
CA PRO A 121 22.05 -9.48 10.14
C PRO A 121 21.39 -9.76 11.51
N ARG A 122 21.04 -11.01 11.79
CA ARG A 122 20.29 -11.42 13.00
C ARG A 122 21.06 -11.19 14.30
N ASP A 123 22.38 -11.26 14.26
CA ASP A 123 23.26 -10.96 15.41
C ASP A 123 23.52 -9.45 15.56
N GLY A 124 23.04 -8.64 14.60
CA GLY A 124 23.17 -7.19 14.63
C GLY A 124 22.08 -6.51 15.45
N ASN A 125 22.35 -5.27 15.87
CA ASN A 125 21.38 -4.43 16.56
C ASN A 125 20.22 -3.99 15.63
N VAL A 126 19.18 -3.42 16.22
CA VAL A 126 17.95 -3.00 15.50
C VAL A 126 18.28 -2.01 14.38
N ARG A 127 19.24 -1.10 14.58
CA ARG A 127 19.68 -0.15 13.55
C ARG A 127 20.33 -0.85 12.36
N GLN A 128 21.18 -1.84 12.60
CA GLN A 128 21.84 -2.61 11.55
C GLN A 128 20.82 -3.40 10.72
N GLN A 129 19.86 -4.04 11.38
CA GLN A 129 18.77 -4.76 10.70
C GLN A 129 17.87 -3.82 9.88
N PHE A 130 17.48 -2.67 10.46
CA PHE A 130 16.73 -1.62 9.77
C PHE A 130 17.48 -1.09 8.54
N THR A 131 18.76 -0.76 8.72
CA THR A 131 19.67 -0.28 7.65
C THR A 131 19.73 -1.29 6.50
N PHE A 132 19.86 -2.57 6.83
CA PHE A 132 19.87 -3.64 5.82
C PHE A 132 18.57 -3.68 5.03
N ILE A 133 17.41 -3.65 5.70
CA ILE A 133 16.10 -3.70 5.04
C ILE A 133 15.93 -2.52 4.07
N VAL A 134 16.24 -1.29 4.50
CA VAL A 134 16.08 -0.08 3.66
C VAL A 134 16.98 -0.14 2.43
N ARG A 135 18.26 -0.49 2.60
CA ARG A 135 19.20 -0.62 1.47
C ARG A 135 18.79 -1.71 0.50
N THR A 136 18.48 -2.90 1.02
CA THR A 136 18.08 -4.04 0.19
C THR A 136 16.80 -3.75 -0.57
N HIS A 137 15.81 -3.09 0.05
CA HIS A 137 14.60 -2.66 -0.62
C HIS A 137 14.90 -1.73 -1.80
N LEU A 138 15.59 -0.62 -1.58
CA LEU A 138 15.86 0.37 -2.63
C LEU A 138 16.68 -0.25 -3.77
N ARG A 139 17.69 -1.07 -3.45
CA ARG A 139 18.52 -1.74 -4.45
C ARG A 139 17.73 -2.72 -5.31
N LEU A 140 16.90 -3.57 -4.70
CA LEU A 140 16.12 -4.56 -5.45
C LEU A 140 15.05 -3.91 -6.33
N MET A 141 14.43 -2.83 -5.84
CA MET A 141 13.42 -2.09 -6.59
C MET A 141 14.00 -1.28 -7.76
N LEU A 142 15.21 -0.71 -7.62
CA LEU A 142 15.79 0.21 -8.61
C LEU A 142 16.80 -0.43 -9.58
N VAL A 143 17.36 -1.60 -9.25
CA VAL A 143 18.33 -2.28 -10.14
C VAL A 143 17.69 -3.43 -10.92
N ASN A 144 16.91 -4.28 -10.26
CA ASN A 144 16.39 -5.54 -10.83
C ASN A 144 14.87 -5.55 -11.01
N GLY A 145 14.18 -4.57 -10.44
CA GLY A 145 12.73 -4.56 -10.31
C GLY A 145 12.03 -3.34 -10.89
N THR A 146 12.75 -2.44 -11.57
CA THR A 146 12.23 -1.11 -11.93
C THR A 146 10.93 -1.16 -12.74
N ASP A 147 10.85 -2.05 -13.73
CA ASP A 147 9.67 -2.17 -14.59
C ASP A 147 8.47 -2.80 -13.86
N LEU A 148 8.72 -3.84 -13.05
CA LEU A 148 7.68 -4.44 -12.21
C LEU A 148 7.24 -3.50 -11.08
N CYS A 149 8.16 -2.70 -10.56
CA CYS A 149 7.87 -1.64 -9.60
C CYS A 149 6.99 -0.57 -10.24
N ALA A 150 7.32 -0.12 -11.45
CA ALA A 150 6.50 0.81 -12.21
C ALA A 150 5.09 0.25 -12.45
N LEU A 151 4.98 -1.02 -12.83
CA LEU A 151 3.71 -1.75 -12.97
C LEU A 151 2.91 -1.75 -11.65
N VAL A 152 3.52 -2.15 -10.53
CA VAL A 152 2.80 -2.19 -9.25
C VAL A 152 2.40 -0.79 -8.78
N LEU A 153 3.23 0.23 -9.00
CA LEU A 153 2.93 1.60 -8.62
C LEU A 153 1.83 2.22 -9.50
N SER A 154 1.80 1.93 -10.81
CA SER A 154 0.77 2.42 -11.72
C SER A 154 -0.58 1.75 -11.46
N GLU A 155 -0.58 0.43 -11.26
CA GLU A 155 -1.80 -0.37 -11.12
C GLU A 155 -2.34 -0.40 -9.67
N GLY A 156 -1.47 -0.32 -8.66
CA GLY A 156 -1.82 -0.51 -7.25
C GLY A 156 -2.60 0.65 -6.60
N ARG A 157 -2.57 1.85 -7.19
CA ARG A 157 -3.30 3.03 -6.68
C ARG A 157 -4.65 3.28 -7.37
N ALA A 158 -4.96 2.57 -8.45
CA ALA A 158 -6.24 2.66 -9.12
C ALA A 158 -7.33 1.98 -8.27
N ARG A 159 -8.34 2.76 -7.83
CA ARG A 159 -9.34 2.37 -6.81
C ARG A 159 -10.23 1.16 -7.16
N HIS A 160 -10.09 0.56 -8.33
CA HIS A 160 -10.93 -0.54 -8.83
C HIS A 160 -10.15 -1.57 -9.67
N HIS A 161 -8.87 -1.83 -9.39
CA HIS A 161 -8.11 -2.77 -10.20
C HIS A 161 -8.30 -4.24 -9.78
N GLU A 162 -8.42 -5.05 -10.82
CA GLU A 162 -8.52 -6.51 -10.84
C GLU A 162 -7.48 -7.25 -9.96
N LEU A 163 -6.34 -6.60 -9.64
CA LEU A 163 -5.22 -7.17 -8.90
C LEU A 163 -5.24 -6.86 -7.39
N SER A 164 -6.15 -6.01 -6.90
CA SER A 164 -6.10 -5.41 -5.54
C SER A 164 -6.04 -6.43 -4.39
N GLU A 165 -6.85 -7.49 -4.43
CA GLU A 165 -6.87 -8.51 -3.35
C GLU A 165 -5.54 -9.26 -3.26
N ALA A 166 -4.99 -9.68 -4.40
CA ALA A 166 -3.71 -10.39 -4.46
C ALA A 166 -2.56 -9.50 -3.96
N LEU A 167 -2.57 -8.22 -4.35
CA LEU A 167 -1.57 -7.24 -3.92
C LEU A 167 -1.64 -6.95 -2.42
N THR A 168 -2.83 -7.00 -1.80
CA THR A 168 -3.00 -6.73 -0.36
C THR A 168 -2.28 -7.78 0.49
N GLU A 169 -2.45 -9.07 0.19
CA GLU A 169 -1.76 -10.14 0.93
C GLU A 169 -0.25 -10.10 0.68
N LEU A 170 0.18 -9.81 -0.55
CA LEU A 170 1.59 -9.63 -0.88
C LEU A 170 2.20 -8.48 -0.07
N GLN A 171 1.53 -7.32 0.01
CA GLN A 171 1.99 -6.17 0.79
C GLN A 171 2.11 -6.53 2.28
N ARG A 172 1.19 -7.34 2.82
CA ARG A 172 1.26 -7.82 4.21
C ARG A 172 2.52 -8.66 4.45
N ARG A 173 2.78 -9.66 3.60
CA ARG A 173 3.98 -10.52 3.68
C ARG A 173 5.26 -9.72 3.50
N TYR A 174 5.29 -8.88 2.48
CA TYR A 174 6.42 -8.04 2.10
C TYR A 174 6.85 -7.07 3.21
N THR A 175 5.89 -6.49 3.93
CA THR A 175 6.20 -5.56 5.04
C THR A 175 6.50 -6.26 6.37
N ALA A 176 6.31 -7.58 6.47
CA ALA A 176 6.47 -8.33 7.71
C ALA A 176 7.90 -8.31 8.30
N PRO A 177 8.99 -8.42 7.51
CA PRO A 177 10.35 -8.33 8.06
C PRO A 177 10.61 -7.01 8.79
N LEU A 178 10.23 -5.87 8.19
CA LEU A 178 10.35 -4.56 8.82
C LEU A 178 9.52 -4.48 10.11
N MET A 179 8.27 -4.94 10.05
CA MET A 179 7.38 -4.96 11.21
C MET A 179 7.99 -5.71 12.41
N ARG A 180 8.68 -6.84 12.17
CA ARG A 180 9.37 -7.59 13.23
C ARG A 180 10.54 -6.81 13.83
N VAL A 181 11.36 -6.16 12.99
CA VAL A 181 12.48 -5.32 13.46
C VAL A 181 11.96 -4.12 14.27
N LEU A 182 10.89 -3.48 13.82
CA LEU A 182 10.25 -2.37 14.54
C LEU A 182 9.70 -2.82 15.89
N ALA A 183 9.01 -3.98 15.94
CA ALA A 183 8.48 -4.55 17.18
C ALA A 183 9.60 -4.87 18.18
N GLN A 184 10.67 -5.55 17.73
CA GLN A 184 11.84 -5.82 18.54
C GLN A 184 12.48 -4.52 19.08
N GLY A 185 12.55 -3.48 18.24
CA GLY A 185 13.03 -2.17 18.64
C GLY A 185 12.20 -1.51 19.73
N GLN A 186 10.87 -1.65 19.68
CA GLN A 186 9.98 -1.16 20.74
C GLN A 186 10.18 -1.94 22.05
N GLU A 187 10.27 -3.27 21.96
CA GLU A 187 10.52 -4.14 23.12
C GLU A 187 11.87 -3.83 23.80
N SER A 188 12.91 -3.53 23.02
CA SER A 188 14.23 -3.17 23.55
C SER A 188 14.39 -1.69 23.90
N GLY A 189 13.35 -0.85 23.72
CA GLY A 189 13.42 0.59 23.93
C GLY A 189 14.32 1.37 22.95
N GLN A 190 14.72 0.77 21.82
CA GLN A 190 15.51 1.41 20.76
C GLN A 190 14.65 2.17 19.74
N ILE A 191 13.36 1.83 19.67
CA ILE A 191 12.36 2.47 18.83
C ILE A 191 11.23 3.00 19.70
N ARG A 192 10.70 4.17 19.34
CA ARG A 192 9.61 4.85 20.02
C ARG A 192 8.37 3.96 20.14
N ALA A 193 7.77 3.92 21.33
CA ALA A 193 6.58 3.11 21.65
C ALA A 193 5.28 3.93 21.69
N ASP A 194 5.36 5.25 21.53
CA ASP A 194 4.23 6.18 21.50
C ASP A 194 3.46 6.19 20.17
N MET A 195 3.89 5.39 19.20
CA MET A 195 3.27 5.28 17.88
C MET A 195 3.00 3.81 17.51
N PRO A 196 1.84 3.49 16.90
CA PRO A 196 1.55 2.13 16.44
C PRO A 196 2.51 1.72 15.31
N LEU A 197 2.96 0.46 15.33
CA LEU A 197 3.88 -0.12 14.33
C LEU A 197 3.43 0.10 12.88
N ARG A 198 2.11 0.09 12.60
CA ARG A 198 1.59 0.33 11.25
C ARG A 198 1.95 1.72 10.71
N LEU A 199 1.94 2.74 11.58
CA LEU A 199 2.34 4.10 11.20
C LEU A 199 3.86 4.20 11.05
N LEU A 200 4.64 3.61 11.95
CA LEU A 200 6.11 3.55 11.82
C LEU A 200 6.53 2.87 10.51
N ARG A 201 5.89 1.73 10.17
CA ARG A 201 6.07 1.06 8.87
C ARG A 201 5.73 1.99 7.71
N SER A 202 4.61 2.71 7.76
CA SER A 202 4.22 3.65 6.71
C SER A 202 5.18 4.84 6.59
N MET A 203 5.76 5.31 7.69
CA MET A 203 6.80 6.35 7.68
C MET A 203 8.08 5.88 7.00
N VAL A 204 8.41 4.59 7.10
CA VAL A 204 9.59 4.01 6.44
C VAL A 204 9.32 3.78 4.96
N PHE A 205 8.23 3.08 4.60
CA PHE A 205 7.93 2.79 3.20
C PHE A 205 7.49 4.01 2.40
N GLY A 206 6.83 5.00 3.01
CA GLY A 206 6.31 6.16 2.29
C GLY A 206 7.38 6.93 1.49
N PRO A 207 8.46 7.41 2.13
CA PRO A 207 9.55 8.09 1.43
C PRO A 207 10.25 7.20 0.40
N MET A 208 10.43 5.90 0.70
CA MET A 208 11.02 4.95 -0.25
C MET A 208 10.13 4.79 -1.49
N GLU A 209 8.83 4.56 -1.32
CA GLU A 209 7.85 4.50 -2.42
C GLU A 209 7.83 5.79 -3.24
N HIS A 210 8.01 6.96 -2.60
CA HIS A 210 8.06 8.23 -3.32
C HIS A 210 9.34 8.37 -4.15
N VAL A 211 10.49 7.95 -3.63
CA VAL A 211 11.75 7.86 -4.40
C VAL A 211 11.60 6.91 -5.59
N LEU A 212 10.97 5.75 -5.39
CA LEU A 212 10.70 4.80 -6.47
C LEU A 212 9.81 5.41 -7.54
N TRP A 213 8.74 6.09 -7.15
CA TRP A 213 7.84 6.78 -8.08
C TRP A 213 8.58 7.80 -8.95
N ASP A 214 9.40 8.65 -8.35
CA ASP A 214 10.23 9.62 -9.08
C ASP A 214 11.18 8.90 -10.04
N ALA A 215 11.85 7.84 -9.61
CA ALA A 215 12.75 7.07 -10.47
C ALA A 215 12.01 6.47 -11.68
N THR A 216 10.88 5.80 -11.43
CA THR A 216 10.18 5.00 -12.44
C THR A 216 9.38 5.86 -13.42
N LEU A 217 8.74 6.95 -12.97
CA LEU A 217 7.88 7.75 -13.84
C LEU A 217 8.57 8.96 -14.45
N THR A 218 9.56 9.54 -13.76
CA THR A 218 10.31 10.69 -14.29
C THR A 218 11.62 10.29 -14.96
N ASN A 219 11.92 8.98 -15.01
CA ASN A 219 13.16 8.40 -15.53
C ASN A 219 14.42 9.08 -14.92
N ARG A 220 14.32 9.47 -13.65
CA ARG A 220 15.38 10.17 -12.93
C ARG A 220 16.43 9.15 -12.50
N GLN A 221 17.70 9.43 -12.82
CA GLN A 221 18.81 8.68 -12.23
C GLN A 221 18.93 9.01 -10.75
N ILE A 222 18.93 7.97 -9.92
CA ILE A 222 19.06 8.08 -8.47
C ILE A 222 20.34 7.38 -8.06
N ASP A 223 21.18 8.06 -7.28
CA ASP A 223 22.26 7.41 -6.53
C ASP A 223 21.63 6.62 -5.39
N ILE A 224 21.51 5.30 -5.58
CA ILE A 224 20.81 4.39 -4.67
C ILE A 224 21.47 4.40 -3.29
N ASP A 225 22.79 4.33 -3.23
CA ASP A 225 23.53 4.19 -1.98
C ASP A 225 23.51 5.51 -1.19
N ALA A 226 23.71 6.65 -1.87
CA ALA A 226 23.58 7.97 -1.24
C ALA A 226 22.16 8.23 -0.74
N THR A 227 21.14 7.93 -1.56
CA THR A 227 19.72 8.08 -1.20
C THR A 227 19.36 7.20 0.00
N ALA A 228 19.79 5.93 -0.01
CA ALA A 228 19.54 5.02 1.09
C ALA A 228 20.17 5.54 2.40
N ASN A 229 21.41 6.03 2.36
CA ASN A 229 22.07 6.58 3.55
C ASN A 229 21.32 7.77 4.14
N GLN A 230 20.92 8.73 3.29
CA GLN A 230 20.15 9.90 3.74
C GLN A 230 18.80 9.52 4.33
N LEU A 231 18.07 8.59 3.69
CA LEU A 231 16.81 8.09 4.21
C LEU A 231 17.00 7.35 5.54
N ILE A 232 18.03 6.50 5.66
CA ILE A 232 18.34 5.78 6.91
C ILE A 232 18.58 6.77 8.05
N ASP A 233 19.35 7.83 7.83
CA ASP A 233 19.68 8.79 8.88
C ASP A 233 18.44 9.56 9.37
N VAL A 234 17.63 10.09 8.44
CA VAL A 234 16.41 10.82 8.78
C VAL A 234 15.37 9.90 9.43
N LEU A 235 15.13 8.73 8.84
CA LEU A 235 14.15 7.78 9.36
C LEU A 235 14.57 7.23 10.72
N TRP A 236 15.85 6.92 10.91
CA TRP A 236 16.33 6.42 12.20
C TRP A 236 16.10 7.44 13.32
N SER A 237 16.43 8.71 13.08
CA SER A 237 16.14 9.80 14.03
C SER A 237 14.65 9.91 14.35
N ALA A 238 13.77 9.75 13.36
CA ALA A 238 12.32 9.78 13.56
C ALA A 238 11.76 8.56 14.31
N LEU A 239 12.44 7.41 14.22
CA LEU A 239 12.07 6.14 14.86
C LEU A 239 12.59 6.04 16.30
N THR A 240 13.69 6.69 16.65
CA THR A 240 14.22 6.64 18.02
C THR A 240 13.25 7.27 19.03
N PRO A 241 13.18 6.75 20.27
CA PRO A 241 12.37 7.36 21.32
C PRO A 241 12.75 8.82 21.52
N PRO A 242 11.77 9.73 21.66
CA PRO A 242 12.07 11.10 22.04
C PRO A 242 12.72 11.09 23.43
N ASP A 243 13.73 11.93 23.63
CA ASP A 243 14.25 12.19 24.97
C ASP A 243 13.21 13.04 25.72
N LEU A 244 12.23 12.36 26.31
CA LEU A 244 11.10 12.97 26.98
C LEU A 244 11.55 13.89 28.12
N ALA A 245 12.67 13.59 28.78
CA ALA A 245 13.22 14.42 29.85
C ALA A 245 13.80 15.72 29.28
N VAL A 246 14.57 15.65 28.20
CA VAL A 246 15.09 16.84 27.51
C VAL A 246 13.95 17.66 26.89
N SER A 247 12.96 17.02 26.26
CA SER A 247 11.80 17.73 25.71
C SER A 247 10.97 18.42 26.80
N ALA A 248 10.73 17.74 27.94
CA ALA A 248 10.03 18.34 29.07
C ALA A 248 10.82 19.52 29.67
N LEU A 249 12.14 19.39 29.78
CA LEU A 249 13.00 20.46 30.28
C LEU A 249 13.01 21.68 29.32
N GLN A 250 13.03 21.44 28.02
CA GLN A 250 12.92 22.49 27.00
C GLN A 250 11.57 23.20 27.08
N GLN A 251 10.48 22.45 27.21
CA GLN A 251 9.14 23.01 27.36
C GLN A 251 9.03 23.84 28.65
N PHE A 252 9.48 23.31 29.79
CA PHE A 252 9.48 24.02 31.06
C PHE A 252 10.29 25.33 30.98
N ARG A 253 11.46 25.31 30.34
CA ARG A 253 12.27 26.51 30.12
C ARG A 253 11.52 27.56 29.29
N MET A 254 10.78 27.15 28.26
CA MET A 254 9.97 28.06 27.44
C MET A 254 8.83 28.69 28.26
N GLU A 255 8.15 27.89 29.08
CA GLU A 255 7.05 28.36 29.95
C GLU A 255 7.55 29.37 30.99
N VAL A 256 8.69 29.12 31.63
CA VAL A 256 9.30 30.06 32.58
C VAL A 256 9.72 31.37 31.89
N ALA A 257 10.32 31.29 30.70
CA ALA A 257 10.69 32.48 29.94
C ALA A 257 9.48 33.34 29.56
N GLU A 258 8.37 32.71 29.19
CA GLU A 258 7.12 33.39 28.88
C GLU A 258 6.48 34.01 30.13
N ALA A 259 6.46 33.28 31.25
CA ALA A 259 5.96 33.80 32.53
C ALA A 259 6.75 35.04 32.99
N ASN A 260 8.08 35.01 32.88
CA ASN A 260 8.94 36.14 33.21
C ASN A 260 8.63 37.36 32.32
N ARG A 261 8.47 37.16 31.01
CA ARG A 261 8.12 38.25 30.08
C ARG A 261 6.79 38.90 30.44
N ARG A 262 5.76 38.10 30.70
CA ARG A 262 4.44 38.59 31.12
C ARG A 262 4.51 39.35 32.45
N PHE A 263 5.34 38.90 33.38
CA PHE A 263 5.58 39.59 34.64
C PHE A 263 6.26 40.96 34.43
N GLU A 264 7.29 41.02 33.59
CA GLU A 264 7.99 42.26 33.25
C GLU A 264 7.07 43.27 32.55
N GLU A 265 6.24 42.81 31.60
CA GLU A 265 5.24 43.64 30.93
C GLU A 265 4.21 44.21 31.92
N ALA A 266 3.66 43.38 32.81
CA ALA A 266 2.73 43.84 33.84
C ALA A 266 3.37 44.84 34.81
N ALA A 267 4.62 44.61 35.20
CA ALA A 267 5.38 45.53 36.05
C ALA A 267 5.69 46.86 35.35
N ALA A 268 5.93 46.85 34.03
CA ALA A 268 6.13 48.07 33.25
C ALA A 268 4.85 48.91 33.16
N VAL A 269 3.69 48.29 32.97
CA VAL A 269 2.37 48.96 32.96
C VAL A 269 2.05 49.61 34.31
N GLN A 270 2.38 48.95 35.43
CA GLN A 270 2.19 49.54 36.77
C GLN A 270 3.16 50.68 37.09
N ARG A 271 4.32 50.75 36.42
CA ARG A 271 5.33 51.80 36.62
C ARG A 271 5.12 53.02 35.71
N SER A 272 4.21 52.98 34.74
CA SER A 272 3.83 54.16 33.97
C SER A 272 3.05 55.12 34.87
N PRO A 273 3.58 56.33 35.19
CA PRO A 273 2.85 57.30 35.99
C PRO A 273 1.61 57.73 35.22
N THR A 274 0.48 57.86 35.92
CA THR A 274 -0.73 58.51 35.41
C THR A 274 -0.44 59.99 35.21
N THR A 275 0.28 60.34 34.14
CA THR A 275 0.54 61.74 33.77
C THR A 275 -0.67 62.30 33.02
N GLN A 276 -1.81 62.44 33.69
CA GLN A 276 -2.86 63.41 33.35
C GLN A 276 -3.98 63.39 34.39
N ARG A 277 -3.89 64.31 35.35
CA ARG A 277 -5.01 65.11 35.88
C ARG A 277 -4.43 66.12 36.85
N ASP A 278 -4.26 67.35 36.37
CA ASP A 278 -4.70 68.59 37.02
C ASP A 278 -3.94 69.77 36.42
N ALA A 279 -4.65 70.51 35.55
CA ALA A 279 -4.57 71.95 35.23
C ALA A 279 -4.99 72.21 33.77
#